data_AF-A0A928FZB9-F1
#
_entry.id   AF-A0A928FZB9-F1
#
_cell.length_a   1.000
_cell.length_b   1.000
_cell.length_c   1.000
_cell.angle_alpha   90.00
_cell.angle_beta   90.00
_cell.angle_gamma   90.00
#
_symmetry.space_group_name_H-M   'P 1'
#
loop_
_entity.id
_entity.type
_entity.pdbx_description
1 polymer ?
#
loop_
_entity_poly.entity_id
_entity_poly.type
_entity_poly.pdbx_seq_one_letter_code
_entity_poly.pdbx_strand_id
1 'polypeptide(L)'
;MRKTTLLTLFALSATACVTHRSAVEYEGVLPAADCPGVIYSLTLNADIEGSDTLFMLKQTYLEAGENGGNISFELQGVQRMREGKYIQLYPDNGEQQMNFYQVDDNTIRYVNADFQPIANGLNYDLKRK
;
A
#
# COMPACT_ATOMS: atom_id res chain seq x y z
N MET A 1 56.58 -1.43 -34.58
CA MET A 1 56.97 -0.30 -33.72
C MET A 1 55.71 0.36 -33.16
N ARG A 2 55.66 0.56 -31.83
CA ARG A 2 54.78 1.46 -31.04
C ARG A 2 53.28 1.10 -31.06
N LYS A 3 52.83 0.23 -30.14
CA LYS A 3 52.27 0.57 -28.81
C LYS A 3 51.27 1.73 -28.86
N THR A 4 49.98 1.45 -28.66
CA THR A 4 49.11 2.34 -27.88
C THR A 4 48.00 1.49 -27.23
N THR A 5 48.21 1.21 -25.94
CA THR A 5 47.19 0.75 -25.00
C THR A 5 46.38 1.98 -24.59
N LEU A 6 45.05 1.94 -24.73
CA LEU A 6 44.15 2.83 -23.99
C LEU A 6 43.29 1.98 -23.05
N LEU A 7 43.71 1.92 -21.79
CA LEU A 7 42.79 1.82 -20.67
C LEU A 7 42.27 3.24 -20.43
N THR A 8 40.96 3.45 -20.43
CA THR A 8 40.36 4.46 -19.56
C THR A 8 39.00 3.97 -19.09
N LEU A 9 38.87 4.02 -17.78
CA LEU A 9 37.84 3.52 -16.89
C LEU A 9 36.77 4.62 -16.70
N PHE A 10 35.63 4.27 -16.09
CA PHE A 10 34.54 5.13 -15.59
C PHE A 10 33.50 5.61 -16.63
N ALA A 11 32.19 5.53 -16.41
CA ALA A 11 31.42 5.22 -15.20
C ALA A 11 30.13 4.49 -15.58
N LEU A 12 29.72 3.56 -14.72
CA LEU A 12 28.37 3.04 -14.66
C LEU A 12 27.43 4.21 -14.32
N SER A 13 26.83 4.83 -15.33
CA SER A 13 25.71 5.75 -15.11
C SER A 13 24.46 4.91 -14.85
N ALA A 14 24.38 4.35 -13.64
CA ALA A 14 23.09 4.10 -13.05
C ALA A 14 22.56 5.46 -12.60
N THR A 15 21.97 6.22 -13.52
CA THR A 15 20.89 7.11 -13.13
C THR A 15 19.75 6.19 -12.67
N ALA A 16 19.88 5.66 -11.45
CA ALA A 16 18.70 5.53 -10.63
C ALA A 16 18.23 6.98 -10.48
N CYS A 17 17.30 7.37 -11.35
CA CYS A 17 16.36 8.39 -10.99
C CYS A 17 15.80 7.91 -9.66
N VAL A 18 16.34 8.44 -8.56
CA VAL A 18 15.60 8.45 -7.31
C VAL A 18 14.48 9.44 -7.61
N THR A 19 13.48 8.95 -8.34
CA THR A 19 12.16 9.57 -8.35
C THR A 19 11.86 9.67 -6.87
N HIS A 20 11.74 10.90 -6.38
CA HIS A 20 11.23 11.16 -5.06
C HIS A 20 9.81 10.58 -5.03
N ARG A 21 9.69 9.28 -4.75
CA ARG A 21 8.43 8.57 -4.58
C ARG A 21 7.95 9.04 -3.21
N SER A 22 7.25 10.16 -3.17
CA SER A 22 6.56 10.60 -1.97
C SER A 22 5.56 9.50 -1.62
N ALA A 23 5.92 8.63 -0.69
CA ALA A 23 5.02 7.64 -0.15
C ALA A 23 4.10 8.33 0.85
N VAL A 24 2.84 7.90 0.88
CA VAL A 24 1.83 8.36 1.84
C VAL A 24 1.45 7.18 2.71
N GLU A 25 1.50 7.38 4.02
CA GLU A 25 1.12 6.37 5.00
C GLU A 25 -0.25 6.66 5.59
N TYR A 26 -1.06 5.62 5.73
CA TYR A 26 -2.36 5.62 6.37
C TYR A 26 -2.41 4.57 7.46
N GLU A 27 -3.08 4.86 8.57
CA GLU A 27 -3.31 3.92 9.66
C GLU A 27 -4.75 3.97 10.17
N GLY A 28 -5.27 2.83 10.60
CA GLY A 28 -6.57 2.73 11.26
C GLY A 28 -6.84 1.33 11.80
N VAL A 29 -7.80 1.22 12.70
CA VAL A 29 -8.26 -0.07 13.24
C VAL A 29 -9.59 -0.40 12.58
N LEU A 30 -9.59 -1.44 11.75
CA LEU A 30 -10.79 -1.92 11.08
C LEU A 30 -11.50 -2.98 11.93
N PRO A 31 -12.84 -3.02 11.93
CA PRO A 31 -13.60 -4.05 12.62
C PRO A 31 -13.35 -5.41 12.00
N ALA A 32 -13.38 -6.45 12.83
CA ALA A 32 -13.28 -7.84 12.45
C ALA A 32 -14.36 -8.67 13.14
N ALA A 33 -14.71 -9.82 12.55
CA ALA A 33 -15.76 -10.68 13.06
C ALA A 33 -15.33 -11.43 14.34
N ASP A 34 -14.13 -12.01 14.32
CA ASP A 34 -13.66 -12.97 15.34
C ASP A 34 -12.51 -12.45 16.20
N CYS A 35 -12.11 -11.19 16.02
CA CYS A 35 -11.11 -10.54 16.85
C CYS A 35 -11.53 -9.09 17.15
N PRO A 36 -10.96 -8.44 18.19
CA PRO A 36 -11.31 -7.07 18.57
C PRO A 36 -11.16 -6.06 17.41
N GLY A 37 -10.26 -6.34 16.47
CA GLY A 37 -10.05 -5.56 15.27
C GLY A 37 -8.74 -5.89 14.60
N VAL A 38 -8.49 -5.26 13.47
CA VAL A 38 -7.26 -5.40 12.70
C VAL A 38 -6.66 -4.01 12.49
N ILE A 39 -5.43 -3.81 12.94
CA ILE A 39 -4.67 -2.59 12.64
C ILE A 39 -4.18 -2.69 11.20
N TYR A 40 -4.51 -1.70 10.39
CA TYR A 40 -4.02 -1.55 9.03
C TYR A 40 -2.99 -0.43 9.01
N SER A 41 -1.77 -0.74 8.56
CA SER A 41 -0.74 0.25 8.26
C SER A 41 -0.43 0.17 6.76
N LEU A 42 -0.98 1.10 5.99
CA LEU A 42 -0.93 1.12 4.54
C LEU A 42 0.01 2.21 4.05
N THR A 43 1.00 1.84 3.25
CA THR A 43 1.90 2.74 2.54
C THR A 43 1.55 2.71 1.05
N LEU A 44 1.19 3.87 0.50
CA LEU A 44 0.93 4.05 -0.93
C LEU A 44 2.08 4.85 -1.53
N ASN A 45 2.74 4.33 -2.57
CA ASN A 45 3.69 5.15 -3.32
C ASN A 45 2.94 6.18 -4.16
N ALA A 46 3.58 7.33 -4.40
CA ALA A 46 3.06 8.43 -5.22
C ALA A 46 2.28 7.90 -6.42
N ASP A 47 0.95 8.02 -6.35
CA ASP A 47 0.04 7.52 -7.36
C ASP A 47 -0.13 8.57 -8.45
N ILE A 48 -0.20 8.13 -9.70
CA ILE A 48 -0.47 8.97 -10.86
C ILE A 48 -1.66 8.30 -11.53
N GLU A 49 -2.77 9.02 -11.67
CA GLU A 49 -3.98 8.47 -12.28
C GLU A 49 -3.67 7.80 -13.63
N GLY A 50 -4.14 6.56 -13.79
CA GLY A 50 -3.85 5.75 -14.98
C GLY A 50 -2.48 5.08 -15.01
N SER A 51 -1.71 5.13 -13.93
CA SER A 51 -0.43 4.41 -13.79
C SER A 51 -0.46 3.38 -12.66
N ASP A 52 0.24 2.29 -12.86
CA ASP A 52 0.47 1.28 -11.82
C ASP A 52 1.58 1.78 -10.89
N THR A 53 1.28 1.87 -9.60
CA THR A 53 2.29 2.15 -8.57
C THR A 53 2.29 1.04 -7.52
N LEU A 54 3.12 1.12 -6.49
CA LEU A 54 3.30 0.02 -5.54
C LEU A 54 2.72 0.38 -4.18
N PHE A 55 2.14 -0.60 -3.50
CA PHE A 55 1.73 -0.47 -2.10
C PHE A 55 2.45 -1.47 -1.20
N MET A 56 2.48 -1.15 0.09
CA MET A 56 2.74 -2.10 1.17
C MET A 56 1.64 -1.96 2.21
N LEU A 57 1.09 -3.07 2.69
CA LEU A 57 0.07 -3.10 3.73
C LEU A 57 0.47 -4.09 4.80
N LYS A 58 0.57 -3.63 6.04
CA LYS A 58 0.66 -4.50 7.21
C LYS A 58 -0.70 -4.57 7.89
N GLN A 59 -1.18 -5.80 8.10
CA GLN A 59 -2.38 -6.09 8.88
C GLN A 59 -1.98 -6.78 10.18
N THR A 60 -2.33 -6.19 11.31
CA THR A 60 -2.10 -6.78 12.63
C THR A 60 -3.43 -7.13 13.27
N TYR A 61 -3.72 -8.43 13.33
CA TYR A 61 -4.89 -9.01 13.97
C TYR A 61 -4.69 -9.02 15.49
N LEU A 62 -5.55 -8.30 16.20
CA LEU A 62 -5.45 -8.14 17.65
C LEU A 62 -5.93 -9.41 18.37
N GLU A 63 -5.18 -9.87 19.38
CA GLU A 63 -5.54 -11.04 20.21
C GLU A 63 -5.86 -12.33 19.44
N ALA A 64 -5.43 -12.43 18.19
CA ALA A 64 -5.71 -13.56 17.30
C ALA A 64 -4.66 -14.69 17.39
N GLY A 65 -3.57 -14.47 18.12
CA GLY A 65 -2.48 -15.43 18.29
C GLY A 65 -2.56 -16.26 19.55
N GLU A 66 -1.59 -17.16 19.70
CA GLU A 66 -1.47 -18.00 20.89
C GLU A 66 -1.40 -17.12 22.15
N ASN A 67 -2.14 -17.51 23.19
CA ASN A 67 -2.24 -16.81 24.47
C ASN A 67 -2.73 -15.34 24.37
N GLY A 68 -3.52 -15.00 23.35
CA GLY A 68 -4.05 -13.64 23.16
C GLY A 68 -3.02 -12.64 22.63
N GLY A 69 -1.96 -13.13 21.98
CA GLY A 69 -1.01 -12.28 21.27
C GLY A 69 -1.56 -11.73 19.96
N ASN A 70 -0.87 -10.75 19.37
CA ASN A 70 -1.21 -10.21 18.05
C ASN A 70 -0.48 -11.00 16.96
N ILE A 71 -1.12 -11.19 15.81
CA ILE A 71 -0.49 -11.77 14.61
C ILE A 71 -0.43 -10.69 13.52
N SER A 72 0.68 -10.60 12.80
CA SER A 72 0.82 -9.67 11.67
C SER A 72 1.09 -10.38 10.36
N PHE A 73 0.50 -9.85 9.30
CA PHE A 73 0.74 -10.25 7.91
C PHE A 73 1.07 -9.01 7.09
N GLU A 74 1.89 -9.20 6.06
CA GLU A 74 2.31 -8.13 5.15
C GLU A 74 1.91 -8.50 3.73
N LEU A 75 1.27 -7.55 3.06
CA LEU A 75 0.88 -7.60 1.67
C LEU A 75 1.63 -6.52 0.92
N GLN A 76 2.04 -6.84 -0.30
CA GLN A 76 2.62 -5.90 -1.23
C GLN A 76 2.09 -6.21 -2.62
N GLY A 77 2.15 -5.21 -3.49
CA GLY A 77 1.84 -5.39 -4.89
C GLY A 77 1.54 -4.08 -5.58
N VAL A 78 0.68 -4.16 -6.59
CA VAL A 78 0.32 -3.01 -7.42
C VAL A 78 -0.88 -2.28 -6.84
N GLN A 79 -0.82 -0.96 -6.77
CA GLN A 79 -1.98 -0.10 -6.58
C GLN A 79 -2.34 0.62 -7.88
N ARG A 80 -3.62 0.98 -8.01
CA ARG A 80 -4.13 1.82 -9.10
C ARG A 80 -5.13 2.84 -8.56
N MET A 81 -5.03 4.08 -9.03
CA MET A 81 -6.07 5.08 -8.85
C MET A 81 -7.08 5.04 -9.99
N ARG A 82 -8.37 5.10 -9.63
CA ARG A 82 -9.50 5.20 -10.56
C ARG A 82 -10.37 6.41 -10.21
N GLU A 83 -10.70 7.21 -11.22
CA GLU A 83 -11.61 8.37 -11.12
C GLU A 83 -11.19 9.39 -10.04
N GLY A 84 -9.88 9.48 -9.77
CA GLY A 84 -9.30 10.32 -8.71
C GLY A 84 -9.83 10.08 -7.29
N LYS A 85 -10.56 8.98 -7.04
CA LYS A 85 -11.26 8.73 -5.76
C LYS A 85 -11.14 7.31 -5.25
N TYR A 86 -10.90 6.34 -6.11
CA TYR A 86 -10.79 4.94 -5.72
C TYR A 86 -9.34 4.49 -5.83
N ILE A 87 -8.84 3.89 -4.76
CA ILE A 87 -7.52 3.27 -4.69
C ILE A 87 -7.76 1.76 -4.66
N GLN A 88 -7.24 1.05 -5.64
CA GLN A 88 -7.38 -0.40 -5.77
C GLN A 88 -6.03 -1.06 -5.50
N LEU A 89 -5.98 -2.02 -4.58
CA LEU A 89 -4.77 -2.77 -4.25
C LEU A 89 -4.88 -4.18 -4.79
N TYR A 90 -3.86 -4.62 -5.52
CA TYR A 90 -3.71 -5.93 -6.12
C TYR A 90 -2.51 -6.63 -5.48
N PRO A 91 -2.72 -7.47 -4.45
CA PRO A 91 -1.64 -8.21 -3.80
C PRO A 91 -0.93 -9.18 -4.74
N ASP A 92 0.40 -9.22 -4.69
CA ASP A 92 1.23 -10.10 -5.53
C ASP A 92 1.09 -11.59 -5.13
N ASN A 93 0.71 -11.85 -3.88
CA ASN A 93 0.58 -13.20 -3.32
C ASN A 93 -0.74 -13.90 -3.69
N GLY A 94 -1.57 -13.28 -4.53
CA GLY A 94 -2.87 -13.82 -4.95
C GLY A 94 -3.99 -13.65 -3.92
N GLU A 95 -3.75 -12.91 -2.84
CA GLU A 95 -4.83 -12.51 -1.93
C GLU A 95 -5.85 -11.59 -2.60
N GLN A 96 -7.00 -11.46 -1.96
CA GLN A 96 -8.13 -10.72 -2.50
C GLN A 96 -7.76 -9.24 -2.76
N GLN A 97 -8.22 -8.73 -3.91
CA GLN A 97 -8.14 -7.30 -4.22
C GLN A 97 -8.88 -6.47 -3.16
N MET A 98 -8.27 -5.37 -2.76
CA MET A 98 -8.82 -4.45 -1.76
C MET A 98 -9.12 -3.10 -2.41
N ASN A 99 -10.22 -2.45 -2.01
CA ASN A 99 -10.61 -1.16 -2.57
C ASN A 99 -10.79 -0.14 -1.44
N PHE A 100 -10.28 1.07 -1.64
CA PHE A 100 -10.46 2.19 -0.74
C PHE A 100 -11.06 3.38 -1.49
N TYR A 101 -11.95 4.10 -0.83
CA TYR A 101 -12.51 5.37 -1.30
C TYR A 101 -11.85 6.54 -0.57
N GLN A 102 -11.36 7.52 -1.29
CA GLN A 102 -10.82 8.76 -0.74
C GLN A 102 -11.97 9.65 -0.25
N VAL A 103 -12.13 9.72 1.08
CA VAL A 103 -13.16 10.52 1.73
C VAL A 103 -12.78 12.00 1.70
N ASP A 104 -11.51 12.27 2.00
CA ASP A 104 -10.87 13.58 1.95
C ASP A 104 -9.34 13.41 1.78
N ASP A 105 -8.58 14.50 1.80
CA ASP A 105 -7.12 14.47 1.59
C ASP A 105 -6.35 13.63 2.61
N ASN A 106 -6.92 13.41 3.80
CA ASN A 106 -6.28 12.72 4.92
C ASN A 106 -6.99 11.43 5.32
N THR A 107 -8.04 11.03 4.59
CA THR A 107 -8.90 9.92 4.98
C THR A 107 -9.25 9.06 3.77
N ILE A 108 -8.97 7.77 3.89
CA ILE A 108 -9.46 6.76 2.97
C ILE A 108 -10.35 5.78 3.72
N ARG A 109 -11.35 5.21 3.05
CA ARG A 109 -12.30 4.26 3.64
C ARG A 109 -12.25 2.94 2.90
N TYR A 110 -12.12 1.83 3.62
CA TYR A 110 -12.22 0.50 3.02
C TYR A 110 -13.65 0.24 2.52
N VAL A 111 -13.79 -0.18 1.26
CA VAL A 111 -15.06 -0.40 0.57
C VAL A 111 -15.10 -1.79 -0.07
N ASN A 112 -16.31 -2.28 -0.36
CA ASN A 112 -16.49 -3.59 -0.98
C ASN A 112 -16.09 -3.58 -2.48
N ALA A 113 -16.24 -4.73 -3.14
CA ALA A 113 -15.91 -4.89 -4.56
C ALA A 113 -16.75 -3.98 -5.49
N ASP A 114 -17.95 -3.59 -5.06
CA ASP A 114 -18.87 -2.69 -5.77
C ASP A 114 -18.66 -1.20 -5.38
N PHE A 115 -17.58 -0.89 -4.68
CA PHE A 115 -17.23 0.44 -4.18
C PHE A 115 -18.28 1.07 -3.23
N GLN A 116 -19.04 0.22 -2.55
CA GLN A 116 -20.02 0.62 -1.53
C GLN A 116 -19.43 0.48 -0.11
N PRO A 117 -19.94 1.26 0.87
CA PRO A 117 -19.61 1.05 2.28
C PRO A 117 -19.89 -0.40 2.71
N ILE A 118 -18.97 -1.00 3.46
CA ILE A 118 -19.04 -2.42 3.85
C ILE A 118 -20.19 -2.67 4.84
N ALA A 119 -20.32 -1.83 5.87
CA ALA A 119 -21.40 -1.92 6.84
C ALA A 119 -21.77 -0.54 7.37
N ASN A 120 -23.06 -0.31 7.55
CA ASN A 120 -23.55 0.92 8.16
C ASN A 120 -23.25 0.91 9.66
N GLY A 121 -22.67 2.01 10.17
CA GLY A 121 -22.44 2.21 11.60
C GLY A 121 -21.10 1.71 12.14
N LEU A 122 -20.25 1.10 11.30
CA LEU A 122 -18.89 0.73 11.66
C LEU A 122 -17.86 1.66 10.99
N ASN A 123 -16.73 1.88 11.65
CA ASN A 123 -15.66 2.70 11.12
C ASN A 123 -14.72 1.87 10.24
N TYR A 124 -14.60 2.24 8.97
CA TYR A 124 -13.68 1.63 8.01
C TYR A 124 -12.60 2.60 7.50
N ASP A 125 -12.38 3.69 8.22
CA ASP A 125 -11.47 4.75 7.81
C ASP A 125 -10.04 4.46 8.26
N LEU A 126 -9.09 4.73 7.35
CA LEU A 126 -7.68 4.89 7.64
C LEU A 126 -7.33 6.37 7.51
N LYS A 127 -6.58 6.90 8.48
CA LYS A 127 -6.14 8.30 8.52
C LYS A 127 -4.69 8.40 8.10
N ARG A 128 -4.37 9.43 7.31
CA ARG A 128 -3.01 9.76 6.91
C ARG A 128 -2.17 10.05 8.16
N LYS A 129 -0.93 9.55 8.19
CA LYS A 129 0.07 9.86 9.23
C LYS A 129 0.70 11.23 9.06
#